data_AF-A0A7X9EAK8-F1
#
_entry.id   AF-A0A7X9EAK8-F1
#
_cell.length_a   1.000
_cell.length_b   1.000
_cell.length_c   1.000
_cell.angle_alpha   90.00
_cell.angle_beta   90.00
_cell.angle_gamma   90.00
#
_symmetry.space_group_name_H-M   'P 1'
#
loop_
_entity.id
_entity.type
_entity.pdbx_description
1 polymer ?
#
loop_
_entity_poly.entity_id
_entity_poly.type
_entity_poly.pdbx_seq_one_letter_code
_entity_poly.pdbx_strand_id
1 'polypeptide(L)' 'MLKLILFVFMEYGISSLRAIEKLCRYDIRDMHLLNDMKAPSFSTFSNIIRNELTKSIEQIFNNIKNIYLKRDM' A
#
# COMPACT_ATOMS: atom_id res chain seq x y z
N MET A 1 2.21 2.27 3.56
CA MET A 1 0.92 2.04 2.85
C MET A 1 1.06 1.13 1.64
N LEU A 2 1.98 1.37 0.68
CA LEU A 2 2.14 0.51 -0.50
C LEU A 2 2.31 -0.99 -0.14
N LYS A 3 3.19 -1.30 0.82
CA LYS A 3 3.40 -2.68 1.29
C LYS A 3 2.12 -3.39 1.75
N LEU A 4 1.22 -2.66 2.41
CA LEU A 4 -0.04 -3.19 2.92
C LEU A 4 -1.04 -3.46 1.78
N ILE A 5 -1.15 -2.52 0.83
CA ILE A 5 -2.01 -2.68 -0.36
C ILE A 5 -1.55 -3.89 -1.17
N LEU A 6 -0.25 -4.05 -1.38
CA LEU A 6 0.32 -5.20 -2.09
C LEU A 6 0.12 -6.51 -1.32
N PHE A 7 0.29 -6.50 0.00
CA PHE A 7 0.07 -7.68 0.83
C PHE A 7 -1.38 -8.16 0.76
N VAL A 8 -2.36 -7.27 0.94
CA VAL A 8 -3.78 -7.62 0.86
C VAL A 8 -4.15 -8.10 -0.55
N PHE A 9 -3.59 -7.48 -1.59
CA PHE A 9 -3.83 -7.92 -2.96
C PHE A 9 -3.23 -9.31 -3.25
N MET A 10 -2.04 -9.60 -2.74
CA MET A 10 -1.40 -10.91 -2.87
C MET A 10 -2.18 -12.02 -2.17
N GLU A 11 -2.72 -11.73 -0.98
CA GLU A 11 -3.41 -12.72 -0.15
C GLU A 11 -4.86 -12.96 -0.59
N TYR A 12 -5.56 -11.90 -0.99
CA TYR A 12 -7.02 -11.93 -1.21
C TYR A 12 -7.44 -11.53 -2.63
N GLY A 13 -6.48 -11.21 -3.51
CA GLY A 13 -6.77 -10.67 -4.84
C GLY A 13 -7.46 -9.30 -4.78
N ILE A 14 -8.42 -9.08 -5.67
CA ILE A 14 -9.19 -7.84 -5.71
C ILE A 14 -10.12 -7.77 -4.49
N SER A 15 -9.78 -6.89 -3.55
CA SER A 15 -10.56 -6.63 -2.34
C SER A 15 -11.16 -5.23 -2.34
N SER A 16 -12.32 -5.09 -1.71
CA SER A 16 -12.91 -3.75 -1.51
C SER A 16 -12.08 -2.92 -0.53
N LEU A 17 -12.06 -1.60 -0.71
CA LEU A 17 -11.33 -0.70 0.20
C LEU A 17 -11.82 -0.76 1.65
N ARG A 18 -13.10 -1.10 1.85
CA ARG A 18 -13.68 -1.32 3.18
C ARG A 18 -13.20 -2.63 3.81
N ALA A 19 -12.99 -3.67 3.00
CA ALA A 19 -12.40 -4.93 3.47
C ALA A 19 -10.96 -4.69 3.93
N ILE A 20 -10.17 -3.96 3.15
CA ILE A 20 -8.80 -3.55 3.53
C ILE A 20 -8.81 -2.76 4.86
N GLU A 21 -9.70 -1.78 5.00
CA GLU A 21 -9.84 -1.04 6.28
C GLU A 21 -10.20 -1.95 7.46
N LYS A 22 -11.07 -2.95 7.26
CA LYS A 22 -11.43 -3.91 8.31
C LYS A 22 -10.24 -4.78 8.69
N LEU A 23 -9.47 -5.27 7.72
CA LEU A 23 -8.25 -6.04 7.96
C LEU A 23 -7.25 -5.25 8.80
N CYS A 24 -7.04 -3.97 8.49
CA CYS A 24 -6.19 -3.06 9.27
C CYS A 24 -6.60 -2.90 10.74
N ARG A 25 -7.86 -3.23 11.09
CA ARG A 25 -8.41 -3.10 12.45
C ARG A 25 -8.48 -4.41 13.21
N TYR A 26 -8.39 -5.56 12.53
CA TYR A 26 -8.67 -6.85 13.16
C TYR A 26 -7.72 -7.98 12.76
N ASP A 27 -7.01 -7.90 11.64
CA ASP A 27 -6.00 -8.89 11.25
C ASP A 27 -4.61 -8.47 11.78
N ILE A 28 -3.98 -9.35 12.55
CA ILE A 28 -2.69 -9.09 13.19
C ILE A 28 -1.56 -8.82 12.18
N ARG A 29 -1.63 -9.41 10.98
CA ARG A 29 -0.62 -9.26 9.92
C ARG A 29 -0.69 -7.86 9.32
N ASP A 30 -1.92 -7.40 9.04
CA ASP A 30 -2.17 -6.04 8.54
C ASP A 30 -1.87 -4.99 9.59
N MET A 31 -2.21 -5.23 10.86
CA MET A 31 -1.81 -4.37 11.99
C MET A 31 -0.30 -4.26 12.12
N HIS A 32 0.42 -5.38 12.05
CA HIS A 32 1.89 -5.39 12.12
C HIS A 32 2.50 -4.59 10.97
N LEU A 33 1.95 -4.71 9.76
CA LEU A 33 2.39 -3.93 8.61
C LEU A 33 2.10 -2.43 8.76
N LEU A 34 1.20 -2.00 9.63
CA LEU A 34 0.99 -0.58 9.90
C LEU A 34 2.10 0.05 10.73
N ASN A 35 3.01 -0.71 11.35
CA ASN A 35 4.10 -0.18 12.18
C ASN A 35 3.59 0.89 13.19
N ASP A 36 2.65 0.52 14.05
CA ASP A 36 2.01 1.39 15.06
C ASP A 36 1.21 2.58 14.54
N MET A 37 1.05 2.72 13.22
CA MET A 37 0.13 3.69 12.65
C MET A 37 -1.33 3.29 12.91
N LYS A 38 -2.18 4.29 13.16
CA LYS A 38 -3.64 4.10 13.22
C LYS A 38 -4.15 3.49 11.92
N ALA A 39 -5.10 2.55 12.03
CA ALA A 39 -5.77 1.95 10.89
C ALA A 39 -6.33 3.02 9.93
N PRO A 40 -5.86 3.07 8.68
CA PRO A 40 -6.33 4.03 7.68
C PRO A 40 -7.77 3.73 7.26
N SER A 41 -8.49 4.80 6.90
CA SER A 41 -9.85 4.69 6.39
C SER A 41 -9.89 4.24 4.93
N PHE A 42 -11.03 3.72 4.48
CA PHE A 42 -11.23 3.40 3.06
C PHE A 42 -10.94 4.60 2.13
N SER A 43 -11.22 5.84 2.56
CA SER A 43 -10.97 7.04 1.75
C SER A 43 -9.47 7.34 1.63
N THR A 44 -8.70 7.05 2.68
CA THR A 44 -7.23 7.11 2.64
C THR A 44 -6.68 6.17 1.57
N PHE A 45 -7.14 4.92 1.54
CA PHE A 45 -6.75 3.97 0.49
C PHE A 45 -7.17 4.45 -0.89
N SER A 46 -8.38 4.98 -1.00
CA SER A 46 -8.91 5.49 -2.26
C SER A 46 -8.06 6.63 -2.83
N ASN A 47 -7.65 7.57 -1.98
CA ASN A 47 -6.78 8.68 -2.37
C ASN A 47 -5.41 8.19 -2.83
N ILE A 48 -4.81 7.22 -2.10
CA ILE A 48 -3.51 6.65 -2.50
C ILE A 48 -3.62 5.96 -3.85
N ILE A 49 -4.63 5.11 -4.06
CA ILE A 49 -4.78 4.38 -5.32
C ILE A 49 -5.01 5.34 -6.49
N ARG A 50 -5.89 6.33 -6.31
CA ARG A 50 -6.24 7.29 -7.38
C ARG A 50 -5.17 8.32 -7.68
N ASN A 51 -4.29 8.65 -6.74
CA ASN A 51 -3.32 9.74 -6.93
C ASN A 51 -1.90 9.22 -7.09
N GLU A 52 -1.53 8.16 -6.38
CA GLU A 52 -0.15 7.64 -6.32
C GLU A 52 0.04 6.40 -7.20
N LEU A 53 -0.98 5.55 -7.36
CA LEU A 53 -0.93 4.29 -8.13
C LEU A 53 -1.56 4.42 -9.52
N THR A 54 -1.43 5.59 -10.14
CA THR A 54 -1.93 5.88 -11.50
C THR A 54 -0.90 5.63 -12.60
N LYS A 55 0.36 5.55 -12.21
CA LYS A 55 1.49 5.36 -13.13
C LYS A 55 1.63 3.90 -13.52
N SER A 56 2.22 3.63 -14.68
CA SER A 56 2.52 2.26 -15.08
C SER A 56 3.48 1.62 -14.07
N ILE A 57 3.43 0.29 -13.95
CA ILE A 57 4.36 -0.48 -13.09
C ILE A 57 5.82 -0.12 -13.41
N GLU A 58 6.14 0.06 -14.69
CA GLU A 58 7.47 0.46 -15.15
C GLU A 58 7.88 1.85 -14.63
N GLN A 59 6.98 2.82 -14.64
CA GLN A 59 7.22 4.15 -14.06
C GLN A 59 7.40 4.09 -12.54
N ILE A 60 6.60 3.30 -11.84
CA ILE A 60 6.74 3.10 -10.38
C ILE A 60 8.10 2.45 -10.08
N PHE A 61 8.47 1.40 -10.82
CA PHE A 61 9.75 0.71 -10.67
C PHE A 61 10.93 1.66 -10.93
N ASN A 62 10.89 2.45 -12.00
CA ASN A 62 11.94 3.43 -12.29
C ASN A 62 12.05 4.52 -11.21
N ASN A 63 10.94 4.96 -10.62
CA ASN A 63 10.97 5.91 -9.50
C ASN A 63 11.64 5.31 -8.26
N ILE A 64 11.30 4.07 -7.92
CA ILE A 64 11.94 3.32 -6.82
C ILE A 64 13.43 3.18 -7.10
N LYS A 65 13.79 2.67 -8.28
CA LYS A 65 15.18 2.51 -8.73
C LYS A 65 15.97 3.80 -8.60
N ASN A 66 15.42 4.94 -9.01
CA ASN A 66 16.09 6.23 -8.92
C ASN A 66 16.30 6.69 -7.46
N ILE A 67 15.40 6.36 -6.54
CA ILE A 67 15.55 6.68 -5.11
C ILE A 67 16.67 5.85 -4.49
N TYR A 68 16.75 4.55 -4.80
CA TYR A 68 17.76 3.66 -4.25
C TYR A 68 19.14 3.88 -4.90
N LEU A 69 19.23 4.01 -6.23
CA LEU A 69 20.51 4.24 -6.92
C LEU A 69 21.13 5.62 -6.66
N LYS A 70 20.33 6.64 -6.37
CA LYS A 70 20.88 7.96 -5.98
C LYS A 70 21.41 8.02 -4.55
N ARG A 71 21.10 7.02 -3.71
CA ARG A 71 21.62 6.94 -2.34
C ARG A 71 23.02 6.31 -2.26
N ASP A 72 23.46 5.66 -3.34
CA ASP A 72 24.78 5.04 -3.47
C ASP A 72 25.81 5.92 -4.22
N MET A 73 25.52 7.23 -4.40
CA MET A 73 26.45 8.24 -4.93
C MET A 73 26.69 9.37 -3.92
#